data_AF-A0A9L0SNA0-F1
#
_entry.id   AF-A0A9L0SNA0-F1
#
_cell.length_a   1.000
_cell.length_b   1.000
_cell.length_c   1.000
_cell.angle_alpha   90.00
_cell.angle_beta   90.00
_cell.angle_gamma   90.00
#
_symmetry.space_group_name_H-M   'P 1'
#
loop_
_entity.id
_entity.type
_entity.pdbx_description
1 polymer ?
#
loop_
_entity_poly.entity_id
_entity_poly.type
_entity_poly.pdbx_seq_one_letter_code
_entity_poly.pdbx_strand_id
1 'polypeptide(L)'
;MQHAEAGKPLIKFNHCKKCIYSFSVPRCCPLCRQDMGSRRLEEAPVSIANPFTNGHQEKCSFLLRPTQGTFLREYDGRSDLHVGITNTNGTRKTTTTATVTPSHSLTAF
;
A
#
# COMPACT_ATOMS: atom_id res chain seq x y z
N MET A 1 -4.40 -5.63 20.86
CA MET A 1 -5.51 -4.77 20.37
C MET A 1 -4.97 -3.87 19.28
N GLN A 2 -5.26 -4.11 18.00
CA GLN A 2 -4.89 -3.23 16.89
C GLN A 2 -6.18 -2.79 16.20
N HIS A 3 -6.64 -1.59 16.52
CA HIS A 3 -7.79 -0.95 15.86
C HIS A 3 -7.32 -0.07 14.69
N ALA A 4 -8.03 -0.23 13.57
CA ALA A 4 -8.47 0.82 12.66
C ALA A 4 -7.43 1.57 11.79
N GLU A 5 -6.85 0.88 10.80
CA GLU A 5 -6.40 1.52 9.55
C GLU A 5 -7.19 1.03 8.32
N ALA A 6 -8.02 -0.01 8.47
CA ALA A 6 -8.99 -0.37 7.46
C ALA A 6 -10.01 0.78 7.31
N GLY A 7 -9.91 1.53 6.20
CA GLY A 7 -10.87 2.58 5.84
C GLY A 7 -10.39 4.03 5.95
N LYS A 8 -9.17 4.33 6.43
CA LYS A 8 -8.65 5.71 6.34
C LYS A 8 -8.35 6.07 4.89
N PRO A 9 -8.86 7.20 4.35
CA PRO A 9 -8.61 7.57 2.96
C PRO A 9 -7.12 7.79 2.70
N LEU A 10 -6.67 7.41 1.50
CA LEU A 10 -5.34 7.74 1.03
C LEU A 10 -5.36 9.09 0.32
N ILE A 11 -4.31 9.87 0.49
CA ILE A 11 -4.10 11.11 -0.24
C ILE A 11 -3.12 10.85 -1.37
N LYS A 12 -3.56 11.10 -2.60
CA LYS A 12 -2.74 11.11 -3.80
C LYS A 12 -2.28 12.54 -4.08
N PHE A 13 -0.99 12.70 -4.37
CA PHE A 13 -0.45 13.96 -4.88
C PHE A 13 0.70 13.72 -5.86
N ASN A 14 1.04 14.73 -6.66
CA ASN A 14 2.10 14.65 -7.65
C ASN A 14 3.33 15.46 -7.22
N HIS A 15 4.51 14.86 -7.31
CA HIS A 15 5.80 15.54 -7.16
C HIS A 15 6.86 14.74 -7.92
N CYS A 16 7.95 15.36 -8.38
CA CYS A 16 9.02 14.67 -9.11
C CYS A 16 8.51 13.90 -10.35
N LYS A 17 7.41 14.36 -10.98
CA LYS A 17 6.73 13.65 -12.08
C LYS A 17 6.24 12.24 -11.69
N LYS A 18 5.98 11.99 -10.41
CA LYS A 18 5.47 10.73 -9.86
C LYS A 18 4.21 10.98 -9.03
N CYS A 19 3.28 10.02 -9.06
CA CYS A 19 2.19 9.97 -8.10
C CYS A 19 2.71 9.37 -6.79
N ILE A 20 2.47 10.07 -5.68
CA ILE A 20 2.83 9.64 -4.34
C ILE A 20 1.52 9.50 -3.55
N TYR A 21 1.42 8.42 -2.78
CA TYR A 21 0.25 8.06 -1.98
C TYR A 21 0.66 7.99 -0.50
N SER A 22 -0.14 8.59 0.38
CA SER A 22 0.13 8.60 1.82
C SER A 22 -1.14 8.90 2.62
N PHE A 23 -1.13 8.68 3.93
CA PHE A 23 -2.26 9.03 4.80
C PHE A 23 -2.37 10.53 5.11
N SER A 24 -1.34 11.31 4.79
CA SER A 24 -1.29 12.76 5.02
C SER A 24 -0.25 13.39 4.10
N VAL A 25 -0.49 14.60 3.59
CA VAL A 25 0.51 15.32 2.78
C VAL A 25 1.70 15.71 3.67
N PRO A 26 2.92 15.20 3.41
CA PRO A 26 4.09 15.57 4.19
C PRO A 26 4.52 17.00 3.87
N ARG A 27 5.26 17.65 4.79
CA ARG A 27 5.86 18.97 4.55
C ARG A 27 6.92 18.92 3.44
N CYS A 28 7.71 17.85 3.41
CA CYS A 28 8.76 17.65 2.41
C CYS A 28 8.48 16.39 1.58
N CYS A 29 8.83 16.43 0.30
CA CYS A 29 8.70 15.30 -0.60
C CYS A 29 9.60 14.14 -0.14
N PRO A 30 9.08 12.91 0.02
CA PRO A 30 9.89 11.77 0.49
C PRO A 30 10.96 11.34 -0.51
N LEU A 31 10.87 11.77 -1.78
CA LEU A 31 11.79 11.39 -2.85
C LEU A 31 12.95 12.37 -3.05
N CYS A 32 12.67 13.68 -3.08
CA CYS A 32 13.69 14.71 -3.34
C CYS A 32 13.95 15.65 -2.15
N ARG A 33 13.22 15.47 -1.05
CA ARG A 33 13.31 16.27 0.19
C ARG A 33 13.01 17.76 0.05
N GLN A 34 12.50 18.20 -1.11
CA GLN A 34 12.06 19.57 -1.33
C GLN A 34 10.70 19.82 -0.69
N ASP A 35 10.40 21.10 -0.39
CA ASP A 35 9.14 21.51 0.20
C ASP A 35 7.96 21.20 -0.74
N MET A 36 6.84 20.77 -0.14
CA MET A 36 5.62 20.39 -0.84
C MET A 36 4.70 21.59 -1.12
N GLY A 37 5.23 22.82 -0.99
CA GLY A 37 4.56 24.11 -1.00
C GLY A 37 3.73 24.45 -2.25
N SER A 38 3.34 25.73 -2.34
CA SER A 38 2.25 26.26 -3.18
C SER A 38 2.05 25.53 -4.52
N ARG A 39 1.07 24.63 -4.51
CA ARG A 39 0.62 23.90 -5.69
C ARG A 39 -0.44 24.69 -6.41
N ARG A 40 -0.42 24.62 -7.74
CA ARG A 40 -1.57 25.05 -8.54
C ARG A 40 -2.80 24.24 -8.16
N LEU A 41 -3.99 24.78 -8.37
CA LEU A 41 -5.24 24.08 -8.03
C LEU A 41 -5.35 22.72 -8.74
N GLU A 42 -4.84 22.62 -9.98
CA GLU A 42 -4.72 21.37 -10.75
C GLU A 42 -3.82 20.30 -10.10
N GLU A 43 -2.94 20.70 -9.18
CA GLU A 43 -2.01 19.83 -8.45
C GLU A 43 -2.45 19.58 -7.01
N ALA A 44 -3.66 20.00 -6.64
CA ALA A 44 -4.21 19.81 -5.31
C ALA A 44 -4.19 18.32 -4.91
N PRO A 45 -3.83 17.99 -3.66
CA PRO A 45 -3.92 16.64 -3.14
C PRO A 45 -5.36 16.12 -3.23
N VAL A 46 -5.54 14.89 -3.70
CA VAL A 46 -6.85 14.25 -3.84
C VAL A 46 -6.99 13.13 -2.83
N SER A 47 -8.09 13.15 -2.07
CA SER A 47 -8.47 12.05 -1.20
C SER A 47 -9.11 10.93 -2.05
N ILE A 48 -8.59 9.72 -1.93
CA ILE A 48 -9.11 8.52 -2.58
C ILE A 48 -9.53 7.48 -1.53
N ALA A 49 -10.46 6.61 -1.90
CA ALA A 49 -10.84 5.48 -1.08
C ALA A 49 -9.61 4.59 -0.79
N ASN A 50 -9.54 4.03 0.40
CA ASN A 50 -8.44 3.14 0.77
C ASN A 50 -8.57 1.81 -0.01
N PRO A 51 -7.59 1.44 -0.85
CA PRO A 51 -7.62 0.14 -1.53
C PRO A 51 -7.26 -1.01 -0.57
N PHE A 52 -6.75 -0.70 0.63
CA PHE A 52 -6.42 -1.66 1.66
C PHE A 52 -7.58 -1.78 2.65
N THR A 53 -8.14 -2.98 2.70
CA THR A 53 -9.29 -3.33 3.53
C THR A 53 -9.03 -4.70 4.17
N ASN A 54 -9.91 -5.11 5.08
CA ASN A 54 -9.83 -6.42 5.67
C ASN A 54 -10.20 -7.48 4.64
N GLY A 55 -9.22 -8.25 4.18
CA GLY A 55 -9.43 -9.31 3.21
C GLY A 55 -10.42 -10.40 3.62
N HIS A 56 -10.74 -10.55 4.91
CA HIS A 56 -11.80 -11.45 5.38
C HIS A 56 -13.21 -10.90 5.16
N GLN A 57 -13.35 -9.59 4.95
CA GLN A 57 -14.63 -8.91 4.73
C GLN A 57 -14.90 -8.67 3.23
N GLU A 58 -13.90 -8.86 2.38
CA GLU A 58 -14.00 -8.63 0.95
C GLU A 58 -14.11 -9.92 0.14
N LYS A 59 -14.92 -9.86 -0.92
CA LYS A 59 -15.01 -10.89 -1.96
C LYS A 59 -13.98 -10.59 -3.06
N CYS A 60 -13.34 -11.61 -3.61
CA CYS A 60 -12.39 -11.46 -4.73
C CYS A 60 -11.27 -10.45 -4.45
N SER A 61 -10.51 -10.68 -3.37
CA SER A 61 -9.44 -9.80 -2.91
C SER A 61 -8.04 -10.33 -3.22
N PHE A 62 -7.11 -9.40 -3.42
CA PHE A 62 -5.67 -9.67 -3.45
C PHE A 62 -5.09 -9.40 -2.07
N LEU A 63 -4.63 -10.45 -1.40
CA LEU A 63 -4.10 -10.38 -0.04
C LEU A 63 -2.60 -10.11 -0.08
N LEU A 64 -2.18 -9.12 0.70
CA LEU A 64 -0.79 -8.79 0.95
C LEU A 64 -0.50 -8.94 2.44
N ARG A 65 0.34 -9.90 2.82
CA ARG A 65 0.71 -10.10 4.23
C ARG A 65 2.22 -10.33 4.38
N PRO A 66 2.96 -9.37 4.95
CA PRO A 66 4.35 -9.61 5.31
C PRO A 66 4.45 -10.62 6.47
N THR A 67 5.62 -11.22 6.65
CA THR A 67 5.89 -12.14 7.76
C THR A 67 5.66 -11.48 9.12
N GLN A 68 6.02 -10.19 9.26
CA GLN A 68 5.86 -9.42 10.48
C GLN A 68 5.14 -8.10 10.19
N GLY A 69 4.24 -7.69 11.09
CA GLY A 69 3.50 -6.44 10.99
C GLY A 69 2.50 -6.39 9.83
N THR A 70 2.41 -5.21 9.20
CA THR A 70 1.50 -4.85 8.12
C THR A 70 2.27 -4.35 6.90
N PHE A 71 1.69 -4.54 5.71
CA PHE A 71 2.35 -4.19 4.45
C PHE A 71 2.70 -2.70 4.33
N LEU A 72 1.89 -1.80 4.90
CA LEU A 72 2.08 -0.35 4.69
C LEU A 72 3.04 0.31 5.68
N ARG A 73 3.31 -0.31 6.83
CA ARG A 73 4.11 0.32 7.90
C ARG A 73 5.40 -0.43 8.20
N GLU A 74 5.35 -1.76 8.26
CA GLU A 74 6.47 -2.57 8.75
C GLU A 74 7.17 -3.34 7.63
N TYR A 75 6.60 -3.40 6.42
CA TYR A 75 7.24 -4.07 5.30
C TYR A 75 8.35 -3.21 4.69
N ASP A 76 9.60 -3.62 4.90
CA ASP A 76 10.80 -2.96 4.41
C ASP A 76 11.30 -3.52 3.06
N GLY A 77 10.55 -4.46 2.48
CA GLY A 77 10.93 -5.16 1.26
C GLY A 77 12.01 -6.23 1.45
N ARG A 78 12.37 -6.59 2.68
CA ARG A 78 13.39 -7.61 2.98
C ARG A 78 12.81 -8.87 3.63
N SER A 79 11.65 -8.76 4.27
CA SER A 79 10.91 -9.92 4.76
C SER A 79 10.14 -10.62 3.64
N ASP A 80 9.76 -11.88 3.84
CA ASP A 80 8.86 -12.56 2.91
C ASP A 80 7.49 -11.86 2.86
N LEU A 81 6.91 -11.84 1.65
CA LEU A 81 5.58 -11.32 1.40
C LEU A 81 4.67 -12.45 0.94
N HIS A 82 3.74 -12.84 1.81
CA HIS A 82 2.72 -13.79 1.42
C HIS A 82 1.65 -13.07 0.60
N VAL A 83 1.44 -13.53 -0.62
CA VAL A 83 0.41 -13.06 -1.53
C VAL A 83 -0.67 -14.12 -1.70
N GLY A 84 -1.91 -13.70 -1.89
CA GLY A 84 -2.98 -14.66 -2.17
C GLY A 84 -4.17 -14.04 -2.87
N ILE A 85 -4.94 -14.89 -3.54
CA ILE A 85 -6.17 -14.49 -4.22
C ILE A 85 -7.33 -15.21 -3.53
N THR A 86 -8.35 -14.46 -3.11
CA THR A 86 -9.59 -15.02 -2.57
C THR A 86 -10.65 -15.12 -3.65
N ASN A 87 -11.59 -16.05 -3.49
CA ASN A 87 -12.74 -16.18 -4.39
C ASN A 87 -13.91 -15.27 -3.94
N THR A 88 -15.03 -15.36 -4.65
CA THR A 88 -16.30 -14.68 -4.33
C THR A 88 -16.90 -15.04 -2.98
N ASN A 89 -16.43 -16.13 -2.35
CA ASN A 89 -16.88 -16.58 -1.03
C ASN A 89 -15.94 -16.13 0.10
N GLY A 90 -14.89 -15.35 -0.21
CA GLY A 90 -13.87 -14.93 0.77
C GLY A 90 -12.98 -16.07 1.26
N THR A 91 -13.11 -17.28 0.68
CA THR A 91 -12.25 -18.42 1.03
C THR A 91 -10.96 -18.36 0.21
N ARG A 92 -9.82 -18.44 0.91
CA ARG A 92 -8.48 -18.33 0.32
C ARG A 92 -8.21 -19.55 -0.55
N LYS A 93 -8.05 -19.36 -1.87
CA LYS A 93 -7.81 -20.47 -2.80
C LYS A 93 -6.33 -20.71 -3.09
N THR A 94 -5.53 -19.65 -3.14
CA THR A 94 -4.10 -19.78 -3.45
C THR A 94 -3.30 -18.83 -2.58
N THR A 95 -2.30 -19.38 -1.89
CA THR A 95 -1.31 -18.63 -1.13
C THR A 95 0.03 -18.93 -1.75
N THR A 96 0.66 -17.92 -2.32
CA THR A 96 2.04 -18.02 -2.78
C THR A 96 2.88 -17.14 -1.88
N THR A 97 4.01 -17.66 -1.42
CA THR A 97 5.03 -16.84 -0.78
C THR A 97 5.87 -16.20 -1.88
N ALA A 98 5.88 -14.87 -1.91
CA ALA A 98 6.80 -14.12 -2.75
C ALA A 98 7.97 -13.66 -1.90
N THR A 99 9.18 -14.03 -2.31
CA THR A 99 10.42 -13.47 -1.76
C THR A 99 10.80 -12.25 -2.59
N VAL A 100 11.06 -11.11 -1.94
CA VAL A 100 11.67 -9.97 -2.62
C VAL A 100 13.16 -10.24 -2.77
N THR A 101 13.60 -10.31 -4.01
CA THR A 101 15.02 -10.48 -4.35
C THR A 101 15.75 -9.13 -4.29
N PRO A 102 17.09 -9.10 -4.16
CA PRO A 102 17.88 -7.86 -4.10
C PRO A 102 17.71 -6.93 -5.32
N SER A 103 17.17 -7.44 -6.43
CA SER A 103 16.82 -6.67 -7.63
C SER A 103 15.48 -5.93 -7.51
N HIS A 104 14.83 -5.97 -6.34
CA HIS A 104 13.46 -5.47 -6.10
C HIS A 104 12.39 -6.12 -6.99
N SER A 105 12.66 -7.32 -7.54
CA SER A 105 11.67 -8.12 -8.25
C SER A 105 10.95 -9.06 -7.29
N LEU A 106 9.62 -9.13 -7.40
CA LEU A 106 8.76 -10.08 -6.71
C LEU A 106 8.73 -11.39 -7.51
N THR A 107 9.37 -12.43 -6.99
CA THR A 107 9.26 -13.79 -7.55
C THR A 107 8.27 -14.59 -6.72
N ALA A 108 7.21 -15.06 -7.37
CA ALA A 108 6.17 -15.89 -6.79
C ALA A 108 6.50 -17.38 -7.08
N PHE A 109 6.46 -18.25 -6.05
CA PHE A 109 6.64 -19.71 -6.18
C PHE A 109 5.30 -20.48 -6.25
#